data_AF-C5JBD3-F1
#
_entry.id   AF-C5JBD3-F1
#
_cell.length_a   1.000
_cell.length_b   1.000
_cell.length_c   1.000
_cell.angle_alpha   90.00
_cell.angle_beta   90.00
_cell.angle_gamma   90.00
#
_symmetry.space_group_name_H-M   'P 1'
#
loop_
_entity.id
_entity.type
_entity.pdbx_description
1 polymer ?
#
loop_
_entity_poly.entity_id
_entity_poly.type
_entity_poly.pdbx_seq_one_letter_code
_entity_poly.pdbx_strand_id
1 'polypeptide(L)' 'MTTNAAPKTPAAEQAIASILAALEEMLATAHAQAAEALGYANEGNRNAAIGTIIDLENLLADAAALRGSALALHRRAA' A
#
# COMPACT_ATOMS: atom_id res chain seq x y z
N MET A 1 -22.35 -21.70 -21.99
CA MET A 1 -21.11 -20.89 -21.96
C MET A 1 -20.52 -21.00 -20.57
N THR A 2 -19.66 -21.98 -20.35
CA THR A 2 -18.90 -22.15 -19.10
C THR A 2 -17.59 -21.37 -19.27
N THR A 3 -17.47 -20.24 -18.59
CA THR A 3 -16.19 -19.53 -18.47
C THR A 3 -15.26 -20.39 -17.63
N ASN A 4 -14.38 -21.12 -18.32
CA ASN A 4 -13.31 -21.89 -17.70
C ASN A 4 -12.18 -20.91 -17.36
N ALA A 5 -12.20 -20.35 -16.15
CA ALA A 5 -11.06 -19.61 -15.62
C ALA A 5 -9.86 -20.57 -15.55
N ALA A 6 -8.70 -20.15 -16.04
CA ALA A 6 -7.51 -20.98 -16.00
C ALA A 6 -7.15 -21.30 -14.53
N PRO A 7 -6.57 -22.47 -14.22
CA PRO A 7 -6.15 -22.77 -12.86
C PRO A 7 -5.11 -21.74 -12.40
N LYS A 8 -5.40 -21.07 -11.28
CA LYS A 8 -4.45 -20.15 -10.63
C LYS A 8 -3.14 -20.89 -10.40
N THR A 9 -2.04 -20.31 -10.86
CA THR A 9 -0.73 -20.93 -10.69
C THR A 9 -0.20 -20.64 -9.29
N PRO A 10 0.42 -21.61 -8.58
CA PRO A 10 1.01 -21.39 -7.26
C PRO A 10 2.01 -20.23 -7.21
N ALA A 11 2.70 -19.97 -8.34
CA ALA A 11 3.60 -18.84 -8.48
C ALA A 11 2.87 -17.48 -8.45
N ALA A 12 1.68 -17.38 -9.03
CA ALA A 12 0.89 -16.15 -8.99
C ALA A 12 0.35 -15.87 -7.58
N GLU A 13 -0.05 -16.91 -6.83
CA GLU A 13 -0.52 -16.77 -5.45
C GLU A 13 0.59 -16.30 -4.52
N GLN A 14 1.80 -16.88 -4.64
CA GLN A 14 2.98 -16.45 -3.88
C GLN A 14 3.38 -15.00 -4.20
N ALA A 15 3.35 -14.62 -5.48
CA ALA A 15 3.64 -13.24 -5.88
C ALA A 15 2.60 -12.24 -5.37
N ILE A 16 1.30 -12.58 -5.40
CA ILE A 16 0.24 -11.73 -4.81
C ILE A 16 0.46 -11.59 -3.31
N ALA A 17 0.73 -12.69 -2.59
CA ALA A 17 0.98 -12.64 -1.15
C ALA A 17 2.18 -11.74 -0.80
N SER A 18 3.27 -11.81 -1.56
CA SER A 18 4.44 -10.96 -1.38
C SER A 18 4.13 -9.48 -1.62
N ILE A 19 3.35 -9.15 -2.66
CA ILE A 19 2.92 -7.76 -2.92
C ILE A 19 2.04 -7.24 -1.79
N LEU A 20 1.12 -8.08 -1.27
CA LEU A 20 0.24 -7.71 -0.16
C LEU A 20 1.00 -7.49 1.15
N ALA A 21 2.01 -8.31 1.44
CA ALA A 21 2.88 -8.12 2.61
C ALA A 21 3.66 -6.79 2.52
N ALA A 22 4.22 -6.48 1.34
CA ALA A 22 4.89 -5.19 1.13
C ALA A 22 3.91 -4.01 1.26
N LEU A 23 2.67 -4.17 0.77
CA LEU A 23 1.63 -3.15 0.90
C LEU A 23 1.22 -2.93 2.37
N GLU A 24 1.09 -4.00 3.15
CA GLU A 24 0.81 -3.92 4.59
C GLU A 24 1.89 -3.14 5.33
N GLU A 25 3.16 -3.49 5.14
CA GLU A 25 4.29 -2.81 5.76
C GLU A 25 4.30 -1.31 5.42
N MET A 26 4.10 -0.98 4.15
CA MET A 26 4.09 0.40 3.68
C MET A 26 2.95 1.22 4.27
N LEU A 27 1.75 0.64 4.36
CA LEU A 27 0.60 1.30 4.98
C LEU A 27 0.77 1.46 6.49
N ALA A 28 1.44 0.51 7.17
CA ALA A 28 1.78 0.65 8.57
C ALA A 28 2.74 1.82 8.81
N THR A 29 3.76 1.98 7.97
CA THR A 29 4.65 3.16 8.01
C THR A 29 3.90 4.45 7.75
N ALA A 30 3.04 4.49 6.73
CA ALA A 30 2.22 5.66 6.41
C ALA A 30 1.30 6.05 7.58
N HIS A 31 0.69 5.06 8.24
CA HIS A 31 -0.15 5.28 9.42
C HIS A 31 0.66 5.86 10.59
N ALA A 32 1.86 5.34 10.86
CA ALA A 32 2.72 5.85 11.94
C ALA A 32 3.11 7.32 11.71
N GLN A 33 3.48 7.69 10.48
CA GLN A 33 3.79 9.09 10.14
C GLN A 33 2.58 10.01 10.24
N ALA A 34 1.40 9.57 9.79
CA ALA A 34 0.18 10.33 9.94
C ALA A 34 -0.18 10.56 11.42
N ALA A 35 0.02 9.55 12.27
CA ALA A 35 -0.18 9.65 13.70
C ALA A 35 0.80 10.64 14.36
N GLU A 36 2.07 10.62 13.97
CA GLU A 36 3.09 11.57 14.44
C GLU A 36 2.75 13.02 14.03
N ALA A 37 2.38 13.23 12.76
CA ALA A 37 1.97 14.54 12.27
C ALA A 37 0.76 15.09 13.03
N LEU A 38 -0.22 14.24 13.35
CA LEU A 38 -1.36 14.60 14.19
C LEU A 38 -0.92 14.99 15.61
N GLY A 39 0.06 14.27 16.18
CA GLY A 39 0.69 14.62 17.46
C GLY A 39 1.24 16.05 17.44
N TYR A 40 2.08 16.36 16.45
CA TYR A 40 2.62 17.72 16.28
C TYR A 40 1.54 18.78 16.09
N ALA A 41 0.47 18.47 15.35
CA ALA A 41 -0.65 19.39 15.16
C ALA A 41 -1.37 19.70 16.49
N ASN A 42 -1.62 18.67 17.31
CA ASN A 42 -2.27 18.81 18.61
C ASN A 42 -1.43 19.61 19.62
N GLU A 43 -0.10 19.58 19.47
CA GLU A 43 0.85 20.39 20.25
C GLU A 43 1.02 21.82 19.72
N GLY A 44 0.32 22.20 18.65
CA GLY A 44 0.45 23.50 18.00
C GLY A 44 1.70 23.66 17.12
N ASN A 45 2.46 22.58 16.91
CA ASN A 45 3.67 22.56 16.09
C ASN A 45 3.33 22.30 14.60
N ARG A 46 2.67 23.28 13.97
CA ARG A 46 2.20 23.16 12.58
C ARG A 46 3.31 22.83 11.58
N ASN A 47 4.48 23.44 11.71
CA ASN A 47 5.56 23.23 10.74
C ASN A 47 6.11 21.80 10.81
N ALA A 48 6.24 21.24 12.01
CA ALA A 48 6.61 19.84 12.18
C ALA A 48 5.53 18.92 11.61
N ALA A 49 4.25 19.17 11.90
CA ALA A 49 3.13 18.39 11.37
C ALA A 49 3.11 18.34 9.83
N ILE A 50 3.27 19.50 9.17
CA ILE A 50 3.33 19.57 7.70
C ILE A 50 4.60 18.92 7.16
N GLY A 51 5.75 19.15 7.81
CA GLY A 51 7.01 18.49 7.45
C GLY A 51 6.88 16.97 7.43
N THR A 52 6.27 16.39 8.46
CA THR A 52 6.04 14.94 8.56
C THR A 52 5.10 14.39 7.47
N ILE A 53 4.14 15.18 6.99
CA ILE A 53 3.19 14.73 5.93
C ILE A 53 3.78 14.86 4.52
N ILE A 54 4.77 15.71 4.27
CA ILE A 54 5.38 15.83 2.93
C ILE A 54 5.96 14.49 2.47
N ASP A 55 6.60 13.74 3.38
CA ASP A 55 7.18 12.43 3.05
C ASP A 55 6.12 11.35 2.84
N LEU A 56 4.90 11.58 3.33
CA LEU A 56 3.77 10.66 3.20
C LEU A 56 3.30 10.53 1.74
N GLU A 57 3.48 11.57 0.92
CA GLU A 57 3.05 11.57 -0.49
C GLU A 57 3.74 10.45 -1.28
N ASN A 58 5.04 10.26 -1.08
CA ASN A 58 5.81 9.21 -1.74
C ASN A 58 5.36 7.82 -1.28
N LEU A 59 5.18 7.62 0.03
CA LEU A 59 4.69 6.36 0.59
C LEU A 59 3.30 5.97 0.06
N LEU A 60 2.40 6.95 -0.09
CA LEU A 60 1.07 6.71 -0.63
C LEU A 60 1.09 6.37 -2.13
N ALA A 61 1.99 7.01 -2.90
CA ALA A 61 2.19 6.69 -4.30
C ALA A 61 2.69 5.25 -4.49
N ASP A 62 3.68 4.84 -3.69
CA ASP A 62 4.22 3.48 -3.73
C ASP A 62 3.18 2.44 -3.28
N ALA A 63 2.42 2.71 -2.22
CA ALA A 63 1.32 1.85 -1.78
C ALA A 63 0.23 1.70 -2.87
N ALA A 64 -0.08 2.78 -3.60
CA ALA A 64 -1.01 2.73 -4.72
C ALA A 64 -0.47 1.86 -5.87
N ALA A 65 0.84 1.92 -6.15
CA ALA A 65 1.51 1.09 -7.15
C ALA A 65 1.49 -0.41 -6.78
N LEU A 66 1.75 -0.75 -5.51
CA LEU A 66 1.65 -2.12 -5.00
C LEU A 66 0.23 -2.67 -5.12
N ARG A 67 -0.78 -1.90 -4.69
CA ARG A 67 -2.20 -2.25 -4.88
C ARG A 67 -2.52 -2.49 -6.35
N GLY A 68 -2.08 -1.58 -7.23
CA GLY A 68 -2.30 -1.71 -8.67
C GLY A 68 -1.67 -2.99 -9.25
N SER A 69 -0.47 -3.33 -8.79
CA SER A 69 0.27 -4.54 -9.20
C SER A 69 -0.44 -5.81 -8.76
N ALA A 70 -0.89 -5.89 -7.50
CA ALA A 70 -1.64 -7.03 -6.99
C ALA A 70 -2.92 -7.28 -7.82
N LEU A 71 -3.67 -6.22 -8.13
CA LEU A 71 -4.88 -6.30 -8.95
C LEU A 71 -4.59 -6.68 -10.40
N ALA A 72 -3.52 -6.14 -11.00
CA ALA A 72 -3.11 -6.49 -12.36
C ALA A 72 -2.70 -7.95 -12.47
N LEU A 73 -1.94 -8.46 -11.50
CA LEU A 73 -1.54 -9.86 -11.45
C LEU A 73 -2.74 -10.78 -11.23
N HIS A 74 -3.64 -10.43 -10.30
CA HIS A 74 -4.88 -11.17 -10.09
C HIS A 74 -5.71 -11.30 -11.37
N ARG A 75 -5.87 -10.21 -12.14
CA ARG A 75 -6.61 -10.22 -13.41
C ARG A 75 -5.94 -11.05 -14.50
N ARG A 76 -4.61 -11.20 -14.47
CA ARG A 76 -3.86 -11.99 -15.46
C ARG A 76 -3.77 -13.48 -15.09
N ALA A 77 -3.86 -13.79 -13.80
CA ALA A 77 -3.78 -15.14 -13.25
C ALA A 77 -5.15 -15.80 -13.03
N ALA A 78 -6.24 -15.04 -13.16
CA ALA A 78 -7.63 -15.52 -13.19
C ALA A 78 -8.05 -15.87 -14.61
#